data_AF-H2YXJ4-F1
#
_entry.id   AF-H2YXJ4-F1
#
_cell.length_a   1.000
_cell.length_b   1.000
_cell.length_c   1.000
_cell.angle_alpha   90.00
_cell.angle_beta   90.00
_cell.angle_gamma   90.00
#
_symmetry.space_group_name_H-M   'P 1'
#
loop_
_entity.id
_entity.type
_entity.pdbx_description
1 polymer ?
#
loop_
_entity_poly.entity_id
_entity_poly.type
_entity_poly.pdbx_seq_one_letter_code
_entity_poly.pdbx_strand_id
1 'polypeptide(L)'
;MTKLERAKEKIKFAHPIAGIHVRRTDKLGEAAYMDLERYMDHVESWYDRYLLQHPGKQVIKRVYLATDDAELVKSANTKYPEYKFITYVSDHMSNAVNRNSDSAITGILFDTLLLKECDFVVVTFSSNIGRLV
;
A
#
# COMPACT_ATOMS: atom_id res chain seq x y z
N MET A 1 23.97 2.51 -2.11
CA MET A 1 22.60 1.99 -1.98
C MET A 1 21.94 2.59 -0.73
N THR A 2 20.89 3.38 -0.90
CA THR A 2 20.16 4.05 0.17
C THR A 2 19.34 3.06 1.00
N LYS A 3 18.88 3.46 2.20
CA LYS A 3 18.01 2.59 3.02
C LYS A 3 16.70 2.25 2.30
N LEU A 4 16.16 3.18 1.51
CA LEU A 4 14.95 2.97 0.72
C LEU A 4 15.17 1.96 -0.42
N GLU A 5 16.30 2.02 -1.12
CA GLU A 5 16.64 1.05 -2.17
C GLU A 5 16.72 -0.38 -1.62
N ARG A 6 17.37 -0.57 -0.46
CA ARG A 6 17.39 -1.87 0.23
C ARG A 6 15.99 -2.34 0.63
N ALA A 7 15.13 -1.42 1.07
CA ALA A 7 13.75 -1.74 1.40
C ALA A 7 12.97 -2.23 0.16
N LYS A 8 13.13 -1.56 -0.97
CA LYS A 8 12.52 -1.96 -2.26
C LYS A 8 12.97 -3.34 -2.71
N GLU A 9 14.26 -3.62 -2.63
CA GLU A 9 14.81 -4.94 -2.97
C GLU A 9 14.22 -6.03 -2.07
N LYS A 10 14.16 -5.77 -0.75
CA LYS A 10 13.60 -6.71 0.23
C LYS A 10 12.14 -7.07 -0.09
N ILE A 11 11.32 -6.08 -0.45
CA ILE A 11 9.90 -6.29 -0.77
C ILE A 11 9.66 -6.64 -2.25
N LYS A 12 10.72 -6.70 -3.06
CA LYS A 12 10.67 -6.92 -4.52
C LYS A 12 9.73 -5.93 -5.23
N PHE A 13 9.85 -4.66 -4.87
CA PHE A 13 9.10 -3.55 -5.47
C PHE A 13 9.41 -3.47 -6.97
N ALA A 14 8.37 -3.48 -7.81
CA ALA A 14 8.52 -3.49 -9.27
C ALA A 14 7.26 -2.96 -9.96
N HIS A 15 7.44 -2.33 -11.11
CA HIS A 15 6.37 -1.79 -11.94
C HIS A 15 5.77 -2.83 -12.90
N PRO A 16 4.53 -2.65 -13.38
CA PRO A 16 3.56 -1.65 -12.90
C PRO A 16 3.03 -2.04 -11.50
N ILE A 17 2.78 -1.03 -10.67
CA ILE A 17 2.29 -1.18 -9.29
C ILE A 17 1.33 -0.06 -8.92
N ALA A 18 0.17 -0.44 -8.38
CA ALA A 18 -0.74 0.50 -7.74
C ALA A 18 -0.43 0.61 -6.25
N GLY A 19 -0.62 1.77 -5.66
CA GLY A 19 -0.50 2.02 -4.23
C GLY A 19 -1.87 2.19 -3.57
N ILE A 20 -2.06 1.58 -2.41
CA ILE A 20 -3.23 1.78 -1.56
C ILE A 20 -2.73 2.20 -0.17
N HIS A 21 -3.31 3.26 0.38
CA HIS A 21 -3.14 3.61 1.78
C HIS A 21 -4.45 3.41 2.55
N VAL A 22 -4.43 2.50 3.52
CA VAL A 22 -5.52 2.29 4.48
C VAL A 22 -4.99 2.49 5.89
N ARG A 23 -5.63 3.33 6.69
CA ARG A 23 -5.25 3.60 8.08
C ARG A 23 -6.40 3.18 8.99
N ARG A 24 -6.23 2.11 9.77
CA ARG A 24 -7.32 1.46 10.52
C ARG A 24 -7.21 1.61 12.04
N THR A 25 -6.03 1.49 12.65
CA THR A 25 -5.95 1.25 14.12
C THR A 25 -6.20 2.48 15.00
N ASP A 26 -6.18 3.69 14.45
CA ASP A 26 -6.39 4.94 15.21
C ASP A 26 -7.59 5.78 14.74
N LYS A 27 -8.30 5.37 13.69
CA LYS A 27 -9.32 6.19 13.02
C LYS A 27 -10.78 5.82 13.25
N LEU A 28 -11.06 4.92 14.20
CA LEU A 28 -12.43 4.50 14.54
C LEU A 28 -13.35 5.65 15.04
N GLY A 29 -12.81 6.83 15.33
CA GLY A 29 -13.59 8.03 15.71
C GLY A 29 -13.58 9.21 14.73
N GLU A 30 -12.72 9.22 13.70
CA GLU A 30 -12.49 10.41 12.84
C GLU A 30 -12.95 10.26 11.39
N ALA A 31 -13.07 9.02 10.89
CA ALA A 31 -13.46 8.76 9.50
C ALA A 31 -14.35 7.52 9.39
N ALA A 32 -15.26 7.53 8.41
CA ALA A 32 -16.09 6.37 8.10
C ALA A 32 -15.20 5.19 7.68
N TYR A 33 -15.51 4.01 8.22
CA TYR A 33 -14.89 2.75 7.81
C TYR A 33 -15.05 2.55 6.30
N MET A 34 -13.95 2.22 5.62
CA MET A 34 -13.94 1.95 4.19
C MET A 34 -13.37 0.56 3.93
N ASP A 35 -14.21 -0.28 3.33
CA ASP A 35 -13.85 -1.62 2.87
C ASP A 35 -12.74 -1.56 1.80
N LEU A 36 -11.86 -2.56 1.81
CA LEU A 36 -10.74 -2.66 0.84
C LEU A 36 -11.27 -2.67 -0.60
N GLU A 37 -12.42 -3.30 -0.79
CA GLU A 37 -13.21 -3.38 -2.01
C GLU A 37 -13.32 -2.02 -2.71
N ARG A 38 -13.65 -0.95 -1.97
CA ARG A 38 -13.79 0.39 -2.56
C ARG A 38 -12.47 0.94 -3.09
N TYR A 39 -11.34 0.59 -2.47
CA TYR A 39 -10.02 0.96 -2.99
C TYR A 39 -9.68 0.13 -4.23
N MET A 40 -10.03 -1.16 -4.20
CA MET A 40 -9.74 -2.11 -5.28
C MET A 40 -10.52 -1.81 -6.55
N ASP A 41 -11.77 -1.31 -6.48
CA ASP A 41 -12.53 -0.86 -7.66
C ASP A 41 -11.71 0.13 -8.52
N HIS A 42 -11.02 1.06 -7.87
CA HIS A 42 -10.17 2.04 -8.54
C HIS A 42 -8.87 1.44 -9.09
N VAL A 43 -8.28 0.48 -8.37
CA VAL A 43 -7.08 -0.24 -8.81
C VAL A 43 -7.37 -1.14 -10.01
N GLU A 44 -8.49 -1.86 -10.00
CA GLU A 44 -9.00 -2.66 -11.12
C GLU A 44 -9.19 -1.80 -12.36
N SER A 45 -9.95 -0.70 -12.23
CA SER A 45 -10.18 0.24 -13.33
C SER A 45 -8.88 0.85 -13.88
N TRP A 46 -7.87 1.09 -13.03
CA TRP A 46 -6.56 1.54 -13.49
C TRP A 46 -5.81 0.44 -14.26
N TYR A 47 -5.78 -0.79 -13.74
CA TYR A 47 -5.13 -1.90 -14.43
C TYR A 47 -5.79 -2.24 -15.77
N ASP A 48 -7.12 -2.14 -15.86
CA ASP A 48 -7.83 -2.34 -17.13
C ASP A 48 -7.39 -1.33 -18.18
N ARG A 49 -7.31 -0.04 -17.81
CA ARG A 49 -6.77 1.02 -18.69
C ARG A 49 -5.30 0.78 -19.03
N TYR A 50 -4.49 0.35 -18.07
CA TYR A 50 -3.08 0.05 -18.30
C TYR A 50 -2.92 -1.10 -19.31
N LEU A 51 -3.70 -2.17 -19.20
CA LEU A 51 -3.67 -3.32 -20.10
C LEU A 51 -4.10 -2.96 -21.52
N LEU A 52 -5.12 -2.11 -21.67
CA LEU A 52 -5.54 -1.58 -22.98
C LEU A 52 -4.43 -0.78 -23.67
N GLN A 53 -3.62 -0.04 -22.91
CA GLN A 53 -2.47 0.72 -23.43
C GLN A 53 -1.24 -0.16 -23.72
N HIS A 54 -1.19 -1.39 -23.20
CA HIS A 54 -0.06 -2.31 -23.32
C HIS A 54 -0.51 -3.68 -23.83
N PRO A 55 -1.10 -3.76 -25.04
CA PRO A 55 -1.64 -5.00 -25.58
C PRO A 55 -0.56 -6.08 -25.73
N GLY A 56 -0.89 -7.32 -25.36
CA GLY A 56 0.02 -8.47 -25.47
C GLY A 56 1.10 -8.56 -24.38
N LYS A 57 1.20 -7.58 -23.48
CA LYS A 57 2.17 -7.63 -22.37
C LYS A 57 1.62 -8.49 -21.24
N GLN A 58 2.39 -9.47 -20.79
CA GLN A 58 2.07 -10.21 -19.56
C GLN A 58 2.37 -9.31 -18.35
N VAL A 59 1.31 -8.79 -17.74
CA VAL A 59 1.40 -7.87 -16.59
C VAL A 59 1.09 -8.62 -15.30
N ILE A 60 2.00 -8.54 -14.33
CA ILE A 60 1.73 -8.97 -12.96
C ILE A 60 1.09 -7.79 -12.24
N LYS A 61 -0.18 -7.93 -11.84
CA LYS A 61 -0.91 -6.90 -11.09
C LYS A 61 -0.36 -6.86 -9.66
N ARG A 62 0.27 -5.75 -9.28
CA ARG A 62 0.90 -5.55 -7.97
C ARG A 62 0.20 -4.42 -7.24
N VAL A 63 0.03 -4.59 -5.93
CA VAL A 63 -0.52 -3.54 -5.07
C VAL A 63 0.42 -3.34 -3.89
N TYR A 64 0.98 -2.15 -3.77
CA TYR A 64 1.63 -1.71 -2.55
C TYR A 64 0.56 -1.30 -1.54
N LEU A 65 0.39 -2.09 -0.47
CA LEU A 65 -0.58 -1.83 0.58
C LEU A 65 0.10 -1.26 1.83
N ALA A 66 0.01 0.06 1.97
CA ALA A 66 0.43 0.80 3.15
C ALA A 66 -0.70 0.76 4.19
N THR A 67 -0.58 -0.13 5.17
CA THR A 67 -1.57 -0.33 6.23
C THR A 67 -0.91 -0.67 7.55
N ASP A 68 -1.55 -0.26 8.64
CA ASP A 68 -1.21 -0.60 10.02
C ASP A 68 -2.00 -1.82 10.53
N ASP A 69 -2.78 -2.48 9.66
CA ASP A 69 -3.63 -3.65 9.98
C ASP A 69 -3.13 -4.93 9.27
N ALA A 70 -2.67 -5.90 10.07
CA ALA A 70 -2.17 -7.19 9.61
C ALA A 70 -3.26 -8.09 9.02
N GLU A 71 -4.47 -8.01 9.57
CA GLU A 71 -5.60 -8.82 9.13
C GLU A 71 -6.07 -8.36 7.75
N LEU A 72 -6.00 -7.06 7.49
CA LEU A 72 -6.27 -6.52 6.16
C LEU A 72 -5.35 -7.15 5.10
N VAL A 73 -4.05 -7.21 5.37
CA VAL A 73 -3.07 -7.81 4.43
C VAL A 73 -3.40 -9.27 4.14
N LYS A 74 -3.75 -10.05 5.16
CA LYS A 74 -4.16 -11.45 4.98
C LYS A 74 -5.44 -11.55 4.14
N SER A 75 -6.45 -10.75 4.48
CA SER A 75 -7.74 -10.74 3.78
C SER A 75 -7.60 -10.32 2.30
N ALA A 76 -6.70 -9.37 2.00
CA ALA A 76 -6.43 -8.91 0.64
C ALA A 76 -5.92 -10.04 -0.24
N ASN A 77 -4.93 -10.81 0.26
CA ASN A 77 -4.37 -11.95 -0.48
C ASN A 77 -5.39 -13.08 -0.70
N THR A 78 -6.36 -13.25 0.21
CA THR A 78 -7.43 -14.24 0.04
C THR A 78 -8.51 -13.77 -0.94
N LYS A 79 -8.92 -12.50 -0.87
CA LYS A 79 -10.00 -11.95 -1.69
C LYS A 79 -9.58 -11.69 -3.14
N TYR A 80 -8.33 -11.32 -3.37
CA TYR A 80 -7.81 -10.92 -4.68
C TYR A 80 -6.56 -11.74 -5.05
N PRO A 81 -6.69 -13.07 -5.26
CA PRO A 81 -5.56 -13.96 -5.50
C PRO A 81 -4.79 -13.67 -6.80
N GLU A 82 -5.39 -12.96 -7.74
CA GLU A 82 -4.77 -12.50 -8.99
C GLU A 82 -3.88 -11.26 -8.83
N TYR A 83 -3.93 -10.62 -7.66
CA TYR A 83 -3.08 -9.48 -7.29
C TYR A 83 -1.95 -9.92 -6.35
N LYS A 84 -0.75 -9.40 -6.62
CA LYS A 84 0.38 -9.52 -5.72
C LYS A 84 0.42 -8.34 -4.76
N PHE A 85 -0.08 -8.53 -3.55
CA PHE A 85 0.05 -7.54 -2.49
C PHE A 85 1.48 -7.52 -1.95
N ILE A 86 2.03 -6.32 -1.85
CA ILE A 86 3.34 -6.02 -1.30
C ILE A 86 3.11 -5.02 -0.18
N THR A 87 3.72 -5.25 0.96
CA THR A 87 3.68 -4.30 2.07
C THR A 87 5.08 -4.17 2.65
N TYR A 88 5.45 -2.95 3.01
CA TYR A 88 6.63 -2.76 3.84
C TYR A 88 6.24 -3.08 5.28
N VAL A 89 6.33 -4.37 5.63
CA VAL A 89 6.30 -4.78 7.03
C VAL A 89 7.60 -4.29 7.65
N SER A 90 7.57 -3.03 8.07
CA SER A 90 8.40 -2.59 9.17
C SER A 90 8.04 -3.49 10.37
N ASP A 91 8.98 -3.79 11.25
CA ASP A 91 8.82 -4.65 12.45
C ASP A 91 7.71 -4.21 13.43
N HIS A 92 6.84 -3.27 13.03
CA HIS A 92 5.80 -2.58 13.77
C HIS A 92 4.49 -3.37 13.89
N MET A 93 4.25 -4.37 13.04
CA MET A 93 3.05 -5.21 13.14
C MET A 93 3.02 -6.07 14.42
N SER A 94 4.11 -6.11 15.19
CA SER A 94 4.21 -6.93 16.41
C SER A 94 4.09 -6.15 17.72
N ASN A 95 4.22 -4.81 17.75
CA ASN A 95 4.23 -4.06 19.02
C ASN A 95 3.61 -2.65 18.90
N ALA A 96 2.33 -2.53 19.27
CA ALA A 96 1.61 -1.27 19.40
C ALA A 96 2.24 -0.26 20.41
N VAL A 97 3.24 -0.70 21.18
CA VAL A 97 3.87 0.04 22.28
C VAL A 97 4.95 1.04 21.81
N ASN A 98 5.52 0.88 20.61
CA ASN A 98 6.65 1.70 20.13
C ASN A 98 6.29 2.61 18.94
N ARG A 99 5.23 3.41 19.08
CA ARG A 99 4.86 4.42 18.06
C ARG A 99 5.84 5.62 17.98
N ASN A 100 6.67 5.82 19.00
CA ASN A 100 7.63 6.93 19.13
C ASN A 100 9.12 6.51 18.94
N SER A 101 9.39 5.32 18.41
CA SER A 101 10.76 4.92 18.06
C SER A 101 11.12 5.41 16.66
N ASP A 102 12.42 5.64 16.42
CA ASP A 102 12.97 6.01 15.09
C ASP A 102 12.49 5.08 13.96
N SER A 103 12.17 3.83 14.30
CA SER A 103 11.63 2.84 13.38
C SER A 103 10.21 3.18 12.89
N ALA A 104 9.33 3.76 13.72
CA ALA A 104 7.94 4.06 13.33
C ALA A 104 7.89 5.24 12.35
N ILE A 105 8.70 6.26 12.63
CA ILE A 105 8.90 7.39 11.71
C ILE A 105 9.50 6.89 10.39
N THR A 106 10.47 5.97 10.46
CA THR A 106 11.06 5.35 9.26
C THR A 106 10.02 4.57 8.46
N GLY A 107 9.13 3.83 9.13
CA GLY A 107 8.02 3.10 8.49
C GLY A 107 7.08 4.02 7.73
N ILE A 108 6.59 5.07 8.39
CA ILE A 108 5.70 6.08 7.78
C ILE A 108 6.40 6.78 6.60
N LEU A 109 7.67 7.15 6.77
CA LEU A 109 8.46 7.77 5.71
C LEU A 109 8.60 6.84 4.51
N PHE A 110 8.91 5.57 4.73
CA PHE A 110 9.05 4.60 3.63
C PHE A 110 7.71 4.31 2.97
N ASP A 111 6.62 4.14 3.72
CA ASP A 111 5.28 4.03 3.14
C ASP A 111 4.96 5.22 2.22
N THR A 112 5.22 6.45 2.70
CA THR A 112 4.99 7.67 1.92
C THR A 112 5.82 7.69 0.64
N LEU A 113 7.11 7.37 0.74
CA LEU A 113 8.02 7.35 -0.42
C LEU A 113 7.66 6.25 -1.42
N LEU A 114 7.29 5.06 -0.94
CA LEU A 114 6.90 3.93 -1.79
C LEU A 114 5.55 4.17 -2.46
N LEU A 115 4.59 4.77 -1.77
CA LEU A 115 3.31 5.20 -2.35
C LEU A 115 3.53 6.23 -3.46
N LYS A 116 4.37 7.24 -3.23
CA LYS A 116 4.71 8.27 -4.23
C LYS A 116 5.36 7.67 -5.48
N GLU A 117 6.06 6.55 -5.34
CA GLU A 117 6.68 5.84 -6.45
C GLU A 117 5.75 4.86 -7.18
N CYS A 118 4.53 4.63 -6.69
CA CYS A 118 3.56 3.82 -7.42
C CYS A 118 3.07 4.53 -8.69
N ASP A 119 2.67 3.76 -9.70
CA ASP A 119 2.19 4.30 -10.99
C ASP A 119 0.77 4.88 -10.88
N PHE A 120 0.03 4.48 -9.85
CA PHE A 120 -1.30 4.96 -9.51
C PHE A 120 -1.53 4.77 -8.02
N VAL A 121 -2.22 5.71 -7.36
CA VAL A 121 -2.48 5.62 -5.92
C VAL A 121 -3.95 5.83 -5.60
N VAL A 122 -4.45 5.04 -4.64
CA VAL A 122 -5.80 5.15 -4.10
C VAL A 122 -5.68 5.39 -2.60
N VAL A 123 -6.09 6.57 -2.16
CA VAL A 123 -5.92 7.04 -0.79
C VAL A 123 -7.14 7.83 -0.35
N THR A 124 -7.33 7.95 0.97
CA THR A 124 -8.31 8.88 1.53
C THR A 124 -7.64 10.22 1.86
N PHE A 125 -8.14 11.33 1.32
CA PHE A 125 -7.63 12.68 1.59
C PHE A 125 -7.88 13.18 3.03
N SER A 126 -8.65 12.44 3.84
CA SER A 126 -8.75 12.66 5.28
C SER A 126 -7.50 12.15 6.04
N SER A 127 -6.62 11.36 5.41
CA SER A 127 -5.33 10.97 5.98
C SER A 127 -4.26 11.99 5.60
N ASN A 128 -3.44 12.41 6.57
CA ASN A 128 -2.27 13.26 6.30
C ASN A 128 -1.33 12.60 5.26
N ILE A 129 -1.13 11.29 5.36
CA ILE A 129 -0.32 10.53 4.40
C ILE A 129 -0.95 10.57 3.01
N GLY A 130 -2.27 10.37 2.93
CA GLY A 130 -3.01 10.44 1.67
C GLY A 130 -2.99 11.82 1.00
N ARG A 131 -2.62 12.90 1.72
CA ARG A 131 -2.42 14.23 1.13
C ARG A 131 -0.98 14.52 0.72
N LEU A 132 -0.02 13.73 1.22
CA LEU A 132 1.41 13.91 0.97
C LEU A 132 1.90 13.16 -0.27
N VAL A 133 1.18 12.11 -0.67
CA VAL A 133 1.46 11.24 -1.81
C VAL A 133 0.63 11.64 -3.02
#